data_AF-W7TGC3-F1
#
_entry.id   AF-W7TGC3-F1
#
_cell.length_a   1.000
_cell.length_b   1.000
_cell.length_c   1.000
_cell.angle_alpha   90.00
_cell.angle_beta   90.00
_cell.angle_gamma   90.00
#
_symmetry.space_group_name_H-M   'P 1'
#
loop_
_entity.id
_entity.type
_entity.pdbx_description
1 polymer ?
#
loop_
_entity_poly.entity_id
_entity_poly.type
_entity_poly.pdbx_seq_one_letter_code
_entity_poly.pdbx_strand_id
1 'polypeptide(L)'
;SLPPSLPPSFPLTSQGQVIDRALIKSCVEIFETMGEQKECYKEDLEETLLSDTREYYAKKSQGWIETDSTPAYLLKAEAALEEEKARVANYLNAETEEKLLKVVIEELLEKQETTLLEREGSGCAMLLTNDKYEGT
;
A
#
# COMPACT_ATOMS: atom_id res chain seq x y z
N SER A 1 -3.90 -20.76 -15.64
CA SER A 1 -4.76 -19.72 -15.06
C SER A 1 -3.93 -18.82 -14.17
N LEU A 2 -4.07 -17.51 -14.33
CA LEU A 2 -3.17 -16.49 -13.77
C LEU A 2 -3.16 -16.49 -12.23
N PRO A 3 -2.00 -16.29 -11.58
CA PRO A 3 -1.95 -15.90 -10.17
C PRO A 3 -2.38 -14.42 -10.00
N PRO A 4 -3.09 -14.09 -8.90
CA PRO A 4 -3.36 -12.71 -8.51
C PRO A 4 -2.08 -12.04 -8.01
N SER A 5 -2.11 -10.71 -8.09
CA SER A 5 -1.01 -9.75 -8.11
C SER A 5 0.08 -9.89 -7.03
N LEU A 6 1.29 -9.53 -7.45
CA LEU A 6 2.45 -9.17 -6.62
C LEU A 6 2.94 -7.79 -7.09
N PRO A 7 3.08 -6.78 -6.21
CA PRO A 7 3.70 -5.51 -6.56
C PRO A 7 5.20 -5.48 -6.17
N PRO A 8 6.00 -4.55 -6.75
CA PRO A 8 7.13 -4.74 -7.61
C PRO A 8 8.42 -4.10 -7.05
N SER A 9 8.54 -3.97 -5.72
CA SER A 9 9.71 -3.33 -5.09
C SER A 9 10.40 -4.19 -4.05
N PHE A 10 10.11 -5.49 -3.97
CA PHE A 10 10.95 -6.39 -3.18
C PHE A 10 12.09 -6.89 -4.08
N PRO A 11 13.36 -6.51 -3.85
CA PRO A 11 14.49 -7.24 -4.38
C PRO A 11 14.61 -8.55 -3.59
N LEU A 12 13.70 -9.50 -3.87
CA LEU A 12 13.88 -10.88 -3.44
C LEU A 12 14.98 -11.40 -4.36
N THR A 13 16.20 -11.38 -3.82
CA THR A 13 17.45 -11.90 -4.37
C THR A 13 17.27 -12.69 -5.67
N SER A 14 17.86 -12.17 -6.74
CA SER A 14 18.19 -12.83 -8.01
C SER A 14 17.71 -14.30 -8.17
N GLN A 15 16.82 -14.51 -9.15
CA GLN A 15 16.53 -15.80 -9.82
C GLN A 15 15.55 -16.76 -9.10
N GLY A 16 14.25 -16.45 -9.17
CA GLY A 16 13.23 -17.46 -9.49
C GLY A 16 12.91 -18.57 -8.47
N GLN A 17 13.31 -18.44 -7.20
CA GLN A 17 12.95 -19.42 -6.18
C GLN A 17 11.66 -19.03 -5.45
N VAL A 18 10.67 -19.92 -5.51
CA VAL A 18 9.43 -19.87 -4.74
C VAL A 18 9.82 -19.86 -3.26
N ILE A 19 9.71 -18.71 -2.60
CA ILE A 19 9.93 -18.63 -1.15
C ILE A 19 8.78 -19.38 -0.49
N ASP A 20 9.15 -20.45 0.19
CA ASP A 20 8.22 -21.34 0.84
C ASP A 20 7.46 -20.57 1.94
N ARG A 21 6.14 -20.47 1.80
CA ARG A 21 5.26 -19.78 2.77
C ARG A 21 5.42 -20.36 4.17
N ALA A 22 5.76 -21.65 4.27
CA ALA A 22 6.08 -22.30 5.52
C ALA A 22 7.35 -21.72 6.15
N LEU A 23 8.31 -21.25 5.36
CA LEU A 23 9.56 -20.66 5.86
C LEU A 23 9.32 -19.28 6.49
N ILE A 24 8.58 -18.40 5.82
CA ILE A 24 8.25 -17.08 6.36
C ILE A 24 7.42 -17.24 7.64
N LYS A 25 6.40 -18.08 7.61
CA LYS A 25 5.56 -18.36 8.78
C LYS A 25 6.35 -19.02 9.91
N SER A 26 7.23 -19.97 9.60
CA SER A 26 8.10 -20.62 10.60
C SER A 26 9.10 -19.64 11.19
N CYS A 27 9.67 -18.72 10.41
CA CYS A 27 10.51 -17.66 10.94
C CYS A 27 9.71 -16.80 11.91
N VAL A 28 8.53 -16.30 11.52
CA VAL A 28 7.64 -15.50 12.39
C VAL A 28 7.29 -16.26 13.68
N GLU A 29 6.91 -17.54 13.59
CA GLU A 29 6.58 -18.40 14.75
C GLU A 29 7.78 -18.66 15.67
N ILE A 30 8.99 -18.87 15.12
CA ILE A 30 10.23 -19.03 15.89
C ILE A 30 10.56 -17.72 16.62
N PHE A 31 10.40 -16.57 15.97
CA PHE A 31 10.59 -15.25 16.58
C PHE A 31 9.54 -14.96 17.67
N GLU A 32 8.31 -15.46 17.53
CA GLU A 32 7.31 -15.35 18.58
C GLU A 32 7.65 -16.17 19.83
N THR A 33 8.38 -17.28 19.66
CA THR A 33 8.76 -18.21 20.72
C THR A 33 10.02 -17.77 21.51
N MET A 34 10.89 -16.95 20.91
CA MET A 34 12.13 -16.47 21.53
C MET A 34 11.96 -15.06 22.12
N GLY A 35 11.44 -14.97 23.35
CA GLY A 35 10.92 -13.75 23.98
C GLY A 35 11.87 -12.59 24.29
N GLU A 36 13.19 -12.70 24.12
CA GLU A 36 14.15 -11.62 24.49
C GLU A 36 14.89 -10.98 23.30
N GLN A 37 14.91 -11.61 22.12
CA GLN A 37 15.44 -11.04 20.86
C GLN A 37 14.33 -10.45 19.96
N LYS A 38 13.11 -10.39 20.51
CA LYS A 38 11.84 -10.14 19.82
C LYS A 38 11.60 -8.67 19.48
N GLU A 39 12.16 -7.75 20.25
CA GLU A 39 12.01 -6.30 20.06
C GLU A 39 12.93 -5.80 18.93
N CYS A 40 14.19 -6.19 18.93
CA CYS A 40 15.20 -5.69 17.99
C CYS A 40 14.95 -6.14 16.54
N TYR A 41 14.44 -7.36 16.33
CA TYR A 41 14.13 -7.85 14.97
C TYR A 41 12.74 -7.41 14.48
N LYS A 42 11.78 -7.20 15.38
CA LYS A 42 10.46 -6.66 15.00
C LYS A 42 10.56 -5.20 14.54
N GLU A 43 11.32 -4.38 15.27
CA GLU A 43 11.49 -2.96 14.93
C GLU A 43 12.20 -2.80 13.58
N ASP A 44 13.35 -3.46 13.38
CA ASP A 44 14.10 -3.35 12.12
C ASP A 44 13.30 -3.86 10.90
N LEU A 45 12.56 -4.97 11.06
CA LEU A 45 11.78 -5.54 9.96
C LEU A 45 10.53 -4.70 9.65
N GLU A 46 9.82 -4.23 10.67
CA GLU A 46 8.67 -3.36 10.50
C GLU A 46 9.09 -2.01 9.90
N GLU A 47 10.16 -1.38 10.41
CA GLU A 47 10.66 -0.11 9.90
C GLU A 47 11.12 -0.23 8.44
N THR A 48 11.87 -1.29 8.11
CA THR A 48 12.29 -1.56 6.72
C THR A 48 11.08 -1.77 5.82
N LEU A 49 10.09 -2.56 6.25
CA LEU A 49 8.86 -2.79 5.49
C LEU A 49 8.10 -1.49 5.22
N LEU A 50 7.94 -0.64 6.23
CA LEU A 50 7.24 0.64 6.11
C LEU A 50 8.01 1.59 5.18
N SER A 51 9.34 1.64 5.30
CA SER A 51 10.20 2.45 4.42
C SER A 51 10.10 2.01 2.97
N ASP A 52 10.24 0.71 2.69
CA ASP A 52 10.16 0.16 1.33
C ASP A 52 8.77 0.37 0.73
N THR A 53 7.72 0.19 1.55
CA THR A 53 6.33 0.44 1.14
C THR A 53 6.12 1.92 0.78
N ARG A 54 6.70 2.83 1.56
CA ARG A 54 6.64 4.27 1.32
C ARG A 54 7.27 4.64 -0.03
N GLU A 55 8.51 4.23 -0.26
CA GLU A 55 9.21 4.52 -1.52
C GLU A 55 8.48 3.96 -2.73
N TYR A 56 7.92 2.77 -2.56
CA TYR A 56 7.23 2.09 -3.62
C TYR A 56 5.93 2.80 -4.02
N TYR A 57 5.06 3.12 -3.06
CA TYR A 57 3.80 3.81 -3.37
C TYR A 57 4.02 5.26 -3.78
N ALA A 58 5.10 5.91 -3.35
CA ALA A 58 5.51 7.22 -3.87
C ALA A 58 5.82 7.18 -5.39
N LYS A 59 6.56 6.17 -5.85
CA LYS A 59 6.85 5.99 -7.28
C LYS A 59 5.59 5.63 -8.07
N LYS A 60 4.74 4.78 -7.49
CA LYS A 60 3.48 4.36 -8.12
C LYS A 60 2.49 5.51 -8.26
N SER A 61 2.32 6.33 -7.22
CA SER A 61 1.40 7.47 -7.26
C SER A 61 1.81 8.46 -8.34
N GLN A 62 3.09 8.80 -8.43
CA GLN A 62 3.62 9.64 -9.51
C GLN A 62 3.30 9.07 -10.90
N GLY A 63 3.62 7.78 -11.11
CA GLY A 63 3.36 7.13 -12.40
C GLY A 63 1.87 7.08 -12.77
N TRP A 64 0.98 6.83 -11.80
CA TRP A 64 -0.46 6.80 -12.03
C TRP A 64 -1.04 8.19 -12.25
N ILE A 65 -0.54 9.22 -11.56
CA ILE A 65 -0.97 10.61 -11.78
C ILE A 65 -0.67 11.05 -13.22
N GLU A 66 0.51 10.71 -13.72
CA GLU A 66 0.91 11.08 -15.08
C GLU A 66 0.10 10.36 -16.17
N THR A 67 -0.35 9.13 -15.90
CA THR A 67 -0.88 8.22 -16.94
C THR A 67 -2.38 7.97 -16.87
N ASP A 68 -2.97 7.97 -15.69
CA ASP A 68 -4.37 7.57 -15.47
C ASP A 68 -5.26 8.78 -15.23
N SER A 69 -6.57 8.69 -15.51
CA SER A 69 -7.55 9.68 -15.05
C SER A 69 -7.78 9.57 -13.53
N THR A 70 -8.28 10.63 -12.89
CA THR A 70 -8.56 10.62 -11.44
C THR A 70 -9.44 9.45 -10.99
N PRO A 71 -10.55 9.09 -11.69
CA PRO A 71 -11.33 7.90 -11.28
C PRO A 71 -10.55 6.59 -11.41
N ALA A 72 -9.74 6.44 -12.46
CA ALA A 72 -8.93 5.23 -12.65
C ALA A 72 -7.81 5.13 -11.61
N TYR A 73 -7.23 6.28 -11.22
CA TYR A 73 -6.27 6.38 -10.13
C TYR A 73 -6.88 5.90 -8.80
N LEU A 74 -8.07 6.39 -8.45
CA LEU A 74 -8.72 6.04 -7.18
C LEU A 74 -9.06 4.54 -7.10
N LEU A 75 -9.50 3.93 -8.21
CA LEU A 75 -9.72 2.48 -8.27
C LEU A 75 -8.43 1.69 -8.05
N LYS A 76 -7.30 2.16 -8.58
CA LYS A 76 -5.99 1.54 -8.36
C LYS A 76 -5.50 1.71 -6.92
N ALA A 77 -5.80 2.86 -6.30
CA ALA A 77 -5.47 3.11 -4.90
C ALA A 77 -6.28 2.21 -3.96
N GLU A 78 -7.57 2.04 -4.20
CA GLU A 78 -8.41 1.09 -3.45
C GLU A 78 -7.91 -0.36 -3.58
N ALA A 79 -7.61 -0.80 -4.80
CA ALA A 79 -7.06 -2.14 -5.04
C ALA A 79 -5.73 -2.36 -4.32
N ALA A 80 -4.86 -1.34 -4.27
CA ALA A 80 -3.62 -1.40 -3.53
C ALA A 80 -3.84 -1.58 -2.01
N LEU A 81 -4.80 -0.86 -1.43
CA LEU A 81 -5.11 -0.99 0.00
C LEU A 81 -5.60 -2.40 0.35
N GLU A 82 -6.44 -3.00 -0.49
CA GLU A 82 -6.92 -4.37 -0.28
C GLU A 82 -5.81 -5.40 -0.44
N GLU A 83 -4.88 -5.19 -1.37
CA GLU A 83 -3.70 -6.04 -1.53
C GLU A 83 -2.78 -5.98 -0.30
N GLU A 84 -2.60 -4.81 0.30
CA GLU A 84 -1.79 -4.63 1.50
C GLU A 84 -2.45 -5.22 2.76
N LYS A 85 -3.78 -5.09 2.90
CA LYS A 85 -4.55 -5.82 3.93
C LYS A 85 -4.35 -7.33 3.80
N ALA A 86 -4.46 -7.86 2.58
CA ALA A 86 -4.23 -9.26 2.33
C ALA A 86 -2.77 -9.67 2.64
N ARG A 87 -1.80 -8.79 2.35
CA ARG A 87 -0.39 -9.03 2.69
C ARG A 87 -0.19 -9.15 4.20
N VAL A 88 -0.77 -8.25 4.98
CA VAL A 88 -0.65 -8.29 6.44
C VAL A 88 -1.32 -9.53 7.02
N ALA A 89 -2.56 -9.82 6.62
CA ALA A 89 -3.30 -10.99 7.10
C ALA A 89 -2.60 -12.33 6.82
N ASN A 90 -1.77 -12.39 5.77
CA ASN A 90 -1.06 -13.62 5.38
C ASN A 90 0.34 -13.75 6.00
N TYR A 91 1.01 -12.64 6.34
CA TYR A 91 2.46 -12.66 6.60
C TYR A 91 2.93 -11.86 7.83
N LEU A 92 2.10 -10.99 8.42
CA LEU A 92 2.53 -10.01 9.42
C LEU A 92 1.63 -10.01 10.66
N ASN A 93 2.09 -9.32 11.71
CA ASN A 93 1.30 -9.10 12.92
C ASN A 93 0.19 -8.07 12.66
N ALA A 94 -0.98 -8.25 13.28
CA ALA A 94 -2.11 -7.33 13.18
C ALA A 94 -1.76 -5.89 13.60
N GLU A 95 -0.80 -5.70 14.52
CA GLU A 95 -0.32 -4.37 14.94
C GLU A 95 0.40 -3.60 13.83
N THR A 96 0.93 -4.30 12.82
CA THR A 96 1.59 -3.69 11.65
C THR A 96 0.58 -3.29 10.57
N GLU A 97 -0.65 -3.81 10.61
CA GLU A 97 -1.69 -3.52 9.62
C GLU A 97 -2.00 -2.02 9.56
N GLU A 98 -2.29 -1.43 10.72
CA GLU A 98 -2.67 -0.03 10.81
C GLU A 98 -1.55 0.89 10.31
N LYS A 99 -0.31 0.61 10.70
CA LYS A 99 0.87 1.39 10.28
C LYS A 99 1.10 1.27 8.78
N LEU A 100 0.99 0.07 8.22
CA LEU A 100 1.22 -0.17 6.82
C LEU A 100 0.16 0.51 5.95
N LEU A 101 -1.12 0.35 6.29
CA LEU A 101 -2.21 0.99 5.55
C LEU A 101 -2.11 2.51 5.62
N LYS A 102 -1.71 3.06 6.77
CA LYS A 102 -1.47 4.49 6.91
C LYS A 102 -0.41 4.99 5.93
N VAL A 103 0.72 4.30 5.80
CA VAL A 103 1.77 4.66 4.82
C VAL A 103 1.22 4.64 3.39
N VAL A 104 0.43 3.64 3.04
CA VAL A 104 -0.16 3.52 1.70
C VAL A 104 -1.14 4.67 1.42
N ILE A 105 -2.00 5.01 2.39
CA ILE A 105 -2.93 6.15 2.31
C ILE A 105 -2.17 7.47 2.17
N GLU A 106 -1.14 7.69 2.99
CA GLU A 106 -0.30 8.90 2.93
C GLU A 106 0.28 9.11 1.52
N GLU A 107 0.89 8.07 0.94
CA GLU A 107 1.58 8.19 -0.36
C GLU A 107 0.62 8.24 -1.56
N LEU A 108 -0.53 7.57 -1.48
CA LEU A 108 -1.50 7.49 -2.59
C LEU A 108 -2.57 8.58 -2.53
N LEU A 109 -2.98 9.05 -1.36
CA LEU A 109 -4.11 9.96 -1.21
C LEU A 109 -3.68 11.29 -0.62
N GLU A 110 -3.12 11.31 0.59
CA GLU A 110 -2.86 12.58 1.29
C GLU A 110 -1.86 13.47 0.55
N LYS A 111 -0.74 12.91 0.09
CA LYS A 111 0.27 13.67 -0.68
C LYS A 111 -0.22 14.14 -2.04
N GLN A 112 -1.25 13.49 -2.58
CA GLN A 112 -1.75 13.73 -3.92
C GLN A 112 -3.11 14.45 -3.93
N GLU A 113 -3.64 14.80 -2.76
CA GLU A 113 -4.97 15.35 -2.59
C GLU A 113 -5.20 16.58 -3.48
N THR A 114 -4.34 17.60 -3.36
CA THR A 114 -4.43 18.82 -4.16
C THR A 114 -4.37 18.51 -5.65
N THR A 115 -3.43 17.66 -6.08
CA THR A 115 -3.29 17.25 -7.48
C THR A 115 -4.54 16.55 -8.00
N LEU A 116 -5.12 15.63 -7.22
CA LEU A 116 -6.30 14.87 -7.63
C LEU A 116 -7.55 15.76 -7.71
N LEU A 117 -7.69 16.73 -6.80
CA LEU A 117 -8.83 17.66 -6.76
C LEU A 117 -8.77 18.69 -7.91
N GLU A 118 -7.60 19.29 -8.15
CA GLU A 118 -7.40 20.37 -9.13
C GLU A 118 -7.31 19.89 -10.57
N ARG A 119 -7.11 18.58 -10.78
CA ARG A 119 -6.95 18.01 -12.11
C ARG A 119 -8.23 18.08 -12.95
N GLU A 120 -8.07 18.46 -14.23
CA GLU A 120 -9.15 18.44 -15.20
C GLU A 120 -9.69 17.00 -15.38
N GLY A 121 -10.99 16.81 -15.18
CA GLY A 121 -11.61 15.49 -15.17
C GLY A 121 -11.61 14.78 -13.80
N SER A 122 -11.28 15.47 -12.70
CA SER A 122 -11.45 14.94 -11.33
C SER A 122 -12.90 14.68 -10.94
N GLY A 123 -13.84 15.36 -11.59
CA GLY A 123 -15.26 15.36 -11.22
C GLY A 123 -15.57 16.26 -10.02
N CYS A 124 -14.57 16.76 -9.30
CA CYS A 124 -14.75 17.62 -8.14
C CYS A 124 -15.34 18.98 -8.51
N ALA A 125 -14.95 19.54 -9.67
CA ALA A 125 -15.55 20.76 -10.19
C ALA A 125 -17.07 20.60 -10.41
N MET A 126 -17.51 19.46 -10.95
CA MET A 126 -18.94 19.17 -11.15
C MET A 126 -19.67 19.07 -9.81
N LEU A 127 -19.10 18.38 -8.82
CA LEU A 127 -19.67 18.26 -7.46
C LEU A 127 -19.81 19.63 -6.79
N LEU A 128 -18.78 20.49 -6.86
CA LEU A 128 -18.80 21.84 -6.30
C LEU A 128 -19.74 22.80 -7.05
N THR A 129 -20.00 22.57 -8.34
CA THR A 129 -20.97 23.37 -9.10
C THR A 129 -22.42 22.95 -8.89
N ASN A 130 -22.67 21.68 -8.54
CA ASN A 130 -24.02 21.17 -8.32
C ASN A 130 -24.62 21.62 -6.98
N ASP A 131 -23.78 21.90 -5.98
CA ASP A 131 -24.18 22.51 -4.69
C ASP A 131 -24.75 23.93 -4.83
N LYS A 132 -24.59 24.58 -6.00
CA LYS A 132 -25.19 25.90 -6.28
C LYS A 132 -26.60 25.82 -6.85
N TYR A 133 -27.13 24.63 -7.13
CA TYR A 133 -28.42 24.43 -7.82
C TYR A 133 -29.50 23.70 -6.98
N GLU A 134 -29.38 23.67 -5.66
CA GLU A 134 -30.54 23.42 -4.78
C GLU A 134 -30.99 24.73 -4.13
N GLY A 135 -31.68 25.57 -4.92
CA GLY A 135 -32.13 26.87 -4.44
C GLY A 135 -32.98 27.64 -5.43
N THR A 136 -34.05 27.05 -5.96
CA THR A 136 -35.21 27.78 -6.49
C THR A 136 -36.49 26.99 -6.26
#